data_AF-A0A1F9K9Q3-F1
#
_entry.id   AF-A0A1F9K9Q3-F1
#
_cell.length_a   1.000
_cell.length_b   1.000
_cell.length_c   1.000
_cell.angle_alpha   90.00
_cell.angle_beta   90.00
_cell.angle_gamma   90.00
#
_symmetry.space_group_name_H-M   'P 1'
#
loop_
_entity.id
_entity.type
_entity.pdbx_description
1 polymer ?
#
loop_
_entity_poly.entity_id
_entity_poly.type
_entity_poly.pdbx_seq_one_letter_code
_entity_poly.pdbx_strand_id
1 'polypeptide(L)' 'MAAKGEKRIEEKIKALPPELRREAEEFVDSLVKRCERKPQGMKFEWRGALRDLRDKYTSVELQHAISTWRIGEK' A
#
# COMPACT_ATOMS: atom_id res chain seq x y z
N MET A 1 -21.91 22.28 -33.73
CA MET A 1 -21.98 22.32 -32.24
C MET A 1 -20.57 22.09 -31.72
N ALA A 2 -19.89 23.14 -31.26
CA ALA A 2 -18.47 23.12 -30.93
C ALA A 2 -18.20 22.40 -29.59
N ALA A 3 -17.15 21.59 -29.57
CA ALA A 3 -16.65 20.86 -28.40
C ALA A 3 -16.27 21.83 -27.28
N LYS A 4 -17.21 22.08 -26.37
CA LYS A 4 -16.95 22.74 -25.08
C LYS A 4 -16.36 21.68 -24.15
N GLY A 5 -15.06 21.43 -24.23
CA GLY A 5 -14.47 20.27 -23.55
C GLY A 5 -13.18 20.50 -22.79
N GLU A 6 -12.23 21.27 -23.31
CA GLU A 6 -10.87 21.25 -22.74
C GLU A 6 -10.26 22.65 -22.75
N LYS A 7 -10.62 23.48 -21.75
CA LYS A 7 -9.67 24.53 -21.36
C LYS A 7 -8.47 23.82 -20.75
N ARG A 8 -7.31 23.95 -21.40
CA ARG A 8 -6.02 23.42 -20.97
C ARG A 8 -5.84 23.73 -19.47
N ILE A 9 -5.36 22.77 -18.68
CA ILE A 9 -5.20 22.91 -17.22
C ILE A 9 -4.44 24.21 -16.89
N GLU A 10 -3.49 24.57 -17.73
CA GLU A 10 -2.72 25.82 -17.69
C GLU A 10 -3.59 27.10 -17.71
N GLU A 11 -4.68 27.15 -18.49
CA GLU A 11 -5.58 28.31 -18.53
C GLU A 11 -6.45 28.40 -17.28
N LYS A 12 -6.84 27.24 -16.71
CA LYS A 12 -7.59 27.20 -15.45
C LYS A 12 -6.72 27.65 -14.28
N ILE A 13 -5.44 27.26 -14.26
CA ILE A 13 -4.45 27.71 -13.26
C ILE A 13 -4.18 29.22 -13.37
N LYS A 14 -4.15 29.77 -14.58
CA LYS A 14 -3.99 31.23 -14.78
C LYS A 14 -5.23 32.03 -14.40
N ALA A 15 -6.42 31.45 -14.52
CA ALA A 15 -7.69 32.08 -14.12
C ALA A 15 -8.01 31.95 -12.63
N LEU A 16 -7.22 31.17 -11.88
CA LEU A 16 -7.40 30.97 -10.45
C LEU A 16 -6.86 32.19 -9.66
N PRO A 17 -7.59 32.64 -8.63
CA PRO A 17 -7.09 33.60 -7.65
C PRO A 17 -5.75 33.13 -7.04
N PRO A 18 -4.85 34.05 -6.68
CA PRO A 18 -3.52 33.70 -6.17
C PRO A 18 -3.56 32.83 -4.90
N GLU A 19 -4.63 32.93 -4.11
CA GLU A 19 -4.86 32.12 -2.91
C GLU A 19 -5.05 30.63 -3.24
N LEU A 20 -5.83 30.32 -4.28
CA LEU A 20 -6.15 28.95 -4.69
C LEU A 20 -5.06 28.32 -5.56
N ARG A 21 -4.17 29.13 -6.12
CA ARG A 21 -3.06 28.67 -6.93
C ARG A 21 -2.04 27.87 -6.11
N ARG A 22 -1.83 28.24 -4.85
CA ARG A 22 -0.95 27.51 -3.92
C ARG A 22 -1.51 26.13 -3.59
N GLU A 23 -2.80 26.01 -3.35
CA GLU A 23 -3.47 24.73 -3.10
C GLU A 23 -3.43 23.83 -4.34
N ALA A 24 -3.59 24.41 -5.53
CA ALA A 24 -3.45 23.67 -6.79
C ALA A 24 -2.02 23.15 -7.02
N GLU A 25 -0.99 23.96 -6.71
CA GLU A 25 0.41 23.54 -6.78
C GLU A 25 0.68 22.38 -5.80
N GLU A 26 0.25 22.51 -4.54
CA GLU A 26 0.41 21.45 -3.53
C GLU A 26 -0.33 20.16 -3.91
N PHE A 27 -1.52 20.29 -4.51
CA PHE A 27 -2.27 19.15 -5.02
C PHE A 27 -1.55 18.46 -6.18
N VAL A 28 -1.01 19.21 -7.14
CA VAL A 28 -0.23 18.66 -8.27
C VAL A 28 1.02 17.95 -7.77
N ASP A 29 1.77 18.54 -6.84
CA ASP A 29 2.93 17.90 -6.21
C ASP A 29 2.55 16.59 -5.51
N SER A 30 1.40 16.57 -4.83
CA SER A 30 0.89 15.36 -4.19
C SER A 30 0.58 14.24 -5.19
N LEU A 31 0.05 14.60 -6.37
CA LEU A 31 -0.26 13.66 -7.44
C LEU A 31 1.00 13.09 -8.09
N VAL A 32 2.01 13.93 -8.33
CA VAL A 32 3.31 13.51 -8.85
C VAL A 32 3.95 12.50 -7.89
N LYS A 33 4.00 12.83 -6.60
CA LYS A 33 4.55 11.96 -5.56
C LYS A 33 3.81 10.63 -5.42
N ARG A 34 2.49 10.61 -5.64
CA ARG A 34 1.67 9.39 -5.65
C ARG A 34 1.92 8.53 -6.89
N CYS A 35 2.18 9.13 -8.05
CA CYS A 35 2.56 8.39 -9.26
C CYS A 35 3.94 7.74 -9.16
N GLU A 36 4.91 8.43 -8.55
CA GLU A 36 6.26 7.87 -8.32
C GLU A 36 6.24 6.68 -7.37
N ARG A 37 5.33 6.72 -6.39
CA ARG A 37 5.01 5.58 -5.53
C ARG A 37 4.14 4.58 -6.28
N LYS A 38 4.72 3.88 -7.26
CA LYS A 38 4.10 2.66 -7.79
C LYS A 38 3.76 1.75 -6.60
N PRO A 39 2.52 1.23 -6.50
CA PRO A 39 2.19 0.26 -5.47
C PRO A 39 3.11 -0.94 -5.69
N GLN A 40 4.17 -1.01 -4.90
CA GLN A 40 5.03 -2.17 -4.87
C GLN A 40 4.14 -3.28 -4.34
N GLY A 41 3.81 -4.25 -5.20
CA GLY A 41 2.97 -5.38 -4.81
C GLY A 41 3.48 -5.94 -3.49
N MET A 42 2.55 -6.24 -2.57
CA MET A 42 2.91 -6.76 -1.25
C MET A 42 3.75 -8.02 -1.45
N LYS A 43 5.04 -7.92 -1.08
CA LYS A 43 5.97 -9.05 -1.19
C LYS A 43 5.63 -10.00 -0.05
N PHE A 44 4.78 -10.98 -0.31
CA PHE A 44 4.39 -12.01 0.66
C PHE A 44 5.56 -12.98 0.92
N GLU A 45 6.74 -12.47 1.28
CA GLU A 45 7.98 -13.24 1.44
C GLU A 45 7.86 -14.29 2.55
N TRP A 46 6.95 -14.09 3.50
CA TRP A 46 6.63 -15.05 4.55
C TRP A 46 5.80 -16.24 4.07
N ARG A 47 5.15 -16.14 2.90
CA ARG A 47 4.29 -17.20 2.36
C ARG A 47 5.15 -18.38 1.93
N GLY A 48 5.09 -19.47 2.70
CA GLY A 48 5.84 -20.68 2.42
C GLY A 48 7.20 -20.79 3.13
N ALA A 49 7.55 -19.81 3.97
CA ALA A 49 8.79 -19.85 4.76
C ALA A 49 8.89 -21.07 5.69
N LEU A 50 7.77 -21.72 6.04
CA LEU A 50 7.72 -22.91 6.89
C LEU A 50 7.41 -24.19 6.11
N ARG A 51 7.55 -24.20 4.78
CA ARG A 51 7.21 -25.37 3.95
C ARG A 51 8.06 -26.59 4.33
N ASP A 52 9.34 -26.37 4.62
CA ASP A 52 10.30 -27.44 4.95
C ASP A 52 10.09 -28.04 6.36
N LEU A 53 9.25 -27.40 7.18
CA LEU A 53 8.87 -27.89 8.50
C LEU A 53 7.58 -28.73 8.46
N ARG A 54 6.85 -28.70 7.33
CA ARG A 54 5.62 -29.49 7.16
C ARG A 54 5.89 -30.99 7.29
N ASP A 55 7.00 -31.46 6.74
CA ASP A 55 7.36 -32.89 6.77
C ASP A 55 8.02 -33.30 8.10
N LYS A 56 8.40 -32.32 8.94
CA LYS A 56 9.07 -32.53 10.22
C LYS A 56 8.13 -32.49 11.42
N TYR A 57 7.01 -31.79 11.30
CA TYR A 57 6.06 -31.60 12.38
C TYR A 57 4.63 -31.76 11.88
N THR A 58 3.90 -32.67 12.52
CA THR A 58 2.46 -32.79 12.36
C THR A 58 1.74 -31.71 13.15
N SER A 59 0.52 -31.36 12.73
CA SER A 59 -0.30 -30.37 13.45
C SER A 59 -0.56 -30.77 14.90
N VAL A 60 -0.61 -32.07 15.19
CA VAL A 60 -0.85 -32.62 16.53
C VAL A 60 0.38 -32.44 17.42
N GLU A 61 1.59 -32.72 16.92
CA GLU A 61 2.84 -32.49 17.67
C GLU A 61 3.02 -31.02 18.04
N LEU A 62 2.70 -30.10 17.11
CA LEU A 62 2.71 -28.67 17.40
C LEU A 62 1.70 -28.27 18.47
N GLN A 63 0.50 -28.88 18.46
CA GLN A 63 -0.51 -28.64 19.49
C GLN A 63 -0.04 -29.12 20.87
N HIS A 64 0.61 -30.28 20.95
CA HIS A 64 1.21 -30.76 22.20
C HIS A 64 2.34 -29.85 22.67
N ALA A 65 3.26 -29.44 21.79
CA ALA A 65 4.33 -28.51 22.11
C ALA A 65 3.80 -27.13 22.58
N ILE A 66 2.74 -26.62 21.96
CA ILE A 66 2.09 -25.38 22.40
C ILE A 66 1.46 -25.55 23.78
N SER A 67 0.85 -26.71 24.04
CA SER A 67 0.24 -27.01 25.33
C SER A 67 1.29 -27.07 26.44
N THR A 68 2.45 -27.70 26.19
CA THR A 68 3.56 -27.73 27.15
C THR A 68 4.16 -26.35 27.36
N TRP A 69 4.37 -25.55 26.31
CA TRP A 69 4.89 -24.18 26.44
C TRP A 69 3.94 -23.23 27.17
N ARG A 70 2.62 -23.39 27.00
CA ARG A 70 1.60 -22.55 27.67
C ARG A 70 1.39 -22.94 29.12
N ILE A 71 1.48 -24.23 29.42
CA ILE A 71 1.26 -24.75 30.78
C ILE A 71 2.55 -24.66 31.60
N GLY A 72 3.71 -24.61 30.94
CA GLY A 72 5.03 -24.63 31.56
C GLY A 72 5.29 -26.02 32.15
N GLU A 73 6.47 -26.59 31.91
CA GLU A 73 6.99 -27.58 32.85
C GLU A 73 7.05 -26.89 34.22
N LYS A 74 6.15 -27.30 35.12
CA LYS A 74 6.17 -26.88 36.51
C LYS A 74 7.11 -27.79 37.29
#